data_AF-A0A2A4NGT1-F1
#
_entry.id   AF-A0A2A4NGT1-F1
#
_cell.length_a   1.000
_cell.length_b   1.000
_cell.length_c   1.000
_cell.angle_alpha   90.00
_cell.angle_beta   90.00
_cell.angle_gamma   90.00
#
_symmetry.space_group_name_H-M   'P 1'
#
loop_
_entity.id
_entity.type
_entity.pdbx_description
1 polymer ?
#
loop_
_entity_poly.entity_id
_entity_poly.type
_entity_poly.pdbx_seq_one_letter_code
_entity_poly.pdbx_strand_id
1 'polypeptide(L)'
;MEKFKQFIRSMLRFFTMLNSPSFSIVGQNYIILPLSVAILMVGSLTLFASCDKINEGTIIEEEEIPEEEEEVPTEEFVLQLTPNECFFDPAGTLTGVKDPTQTGTDYNRGTFLTHITDWSVKSDTILWGVEFKKTGQVSVIPVMGVISSQAGSEIEVIMGDQKATLVVTETGSLSTFESQEEVTFTISQVGLHVLKFHISNLATSGMIGDLKAIDLKGEAVEEAEVYLRRWRPLAVHGKWRNSQNPQEISISVHENTIITTDIEMYQPITTPFGYTGSNWDSKKQIFGGYNFSLWSYGANDEVPPFYQESHLIAVGEGLVLGTYGHEGTGVKPRGQNPYLNKKTNKQVIAVRMEPGTLYNTFWSYYLDPETEHWKFYGCGRKYNKDADISYLEGRMGAFVEVPGAATKKRNGHIIREVQYRGWMMDVNENWYPIDNMVHGGNDSQLSYKNWGVTDDGSKFYMQMGGLLSEVKQSATLELSNPSPLPNFLQGSYLDELFAMPAQMEALAPVSISENSVTLQFNITDKGTNPQAHLFYGTSEGLTKQYEWDNEISIDLTDGINTPVLTDLNGATEYYYQLRITNDEGVTWLMDTQTLTTE
;
A
#
# COMPACT_ATOMS: atom_id res chain seq x y z
N MET A 1 21.19 43.21 3.26
CA MET A 1 22.66 43.08 3.19
C MET A 1 23.30 42.83 4.57
N GLU A 2 22.91 43.54 5.63
CA GLU A 2 23.52 43.33 6.97
C GLU A 2 23.14 42.02 7.67
N LYS A 3 21.97 41.45 7.37
CA LYS A 3 21.59 40.08 7.80
C LYS A 3 22.40 38.97 7.10
N PHE A 4 22.89 39.22 5.88
CA PHE A 4 23.74 38.27 5.14
C PHE A 4 25.17 38.23 5.71
N LYS A 5 25.71 39.38 6.12
CA LYS A 5 27.00 39.46 6.82
C LYS A 5 26.96 38.81 8.21
N GLN A 6 25.81 38.82 8.88
CA GLN A 6 25.63 38.17 10.18
C GLN A 6 25.59 36.63 10.05
N PHE A 7 24.99 36.11 8.97
CA PHE A 7 24.98 34.68 8.65
C PHE A 7 26.40 34.13 8.33
N ILE A 8 27.19 34.87 7.55
CA ILE A 8 28.58 34.49 7.21
C ILE A 8 29.47 34.46 8.47
N ARG A 9 29.28 35.39 9.41
CA ARG A 9 30.03 35.43 10.70
C ARG A 9 29.67 34.28 11.65
N SER A 10 28.44 33.77 11.60
CA SER A 10 28.04 32.58 12.38
C SER A 10 28.59 31.28 11.78
N MET A 11 28.64 31.15 10.44
CA MET A 11 29.25 29.98 9.80
C MET A 11 30.76 29.87 10.07
N LEU A 12 31.50 30.98 10.07
CA LEU A 12 32.94 30.95 10.35
C LEU A 12 33.29 30.57 11.80
N ARG A 13 32.40 30.80 12.78
CA ARG A 13 32.57 30.37 14.17
C ARG A 13 32.29 28.89 14.40
N PHE A 14 31.48 28.27 13.54
CA PHE A 14 31.18 26.83 13.64
C PHE A 14 32.34 25.96 13.13
N PHE A 15 33.06 26.43 12.10
CA PHE A 15 34.20 25.70 11.53
C PHE A 15 35.49 25.74 12.37
N THR A 16 35.60 26.65 13.35
CA THR A 16 36.76 26.74 14.26
C THR A 16 36.63 25.89 15.52
N MET A 17 35.48 25.23 15.74
CA MET A 17 35.24 24.33 16.89
C MET A 17 35.46 22.84 16.58
N LEU A 18 35.65 22.45 15.32
CA LEU A 18 35.79 21.05 14.90
C LEU A 18 37.23 20.54 14.79
N ASN A 19 38.24 21.36 15.12
CA ASN A 19 39.64 20.95 15.15
C ASN A 19 40.22 21.14 16.56
N SER A 20 40.14 20.10 17.39
CA SER A 20 40.91 19.94 18.62
C SER A 20 41.40 18.49 18.69
N PRO A 21 42.72 18.21 18.87
CA PRO A 21 43.25 16.86 18.80
C PRO A 21 43.34 16.19 20.18
N SER A 22 42.97 14.91 20.29
CA SER A 22 43.32 14.02 21.40
C SER A 22 43.26 12.53 21.00
N PHE A 23 44.43 11.88 21.00
CA PHE A 23 44.73 10.44 21.23
C PHE A 23 44.20 9.31 20.30
N SER A 24 45.06 8.94 19.33
CA SER A 24 45.78 7.65 19.12
C SER A 24 45.14 6.25 19.30
N ILE A 25 45.16 5.40 18.26
CA ILE A 25 46.03 4.19 18.05
C ILE A 25 45.46 3.22 16.95
N VAL A 26 46.30 2.96 15.93
CA VAL A 26 46.57 1.72 15.14
C VAL A 26 45.46 1.04 14.28
N GLY A 27 45.75 0.93 12.96
CA GLY A 27 45.60 -0.35 12.24
C GLY A 27 44.95 -0.34 10.85
N GLN A 28 45.80 -0.39 9.81
CA GLN A 28 45.60 -0.96 8.45
C GLN A 28 44.86 -0.17 7.34
N ASN A 29 45.70 0.32 6.42
CA ASN A 29 45.64 0.28 4.94
C ASN A 29 44.31 0.52 4.24
N TYR A 30 44.17 1.68 3.56
CA TYR A 30 43.82 1.74 2.13
C TYR A 30 44.35 3.04 1.50
N ILE A 31 44.69 2.93 0.21
CA ILE A 31 45.43 3.86 -0.65
C ILE A 31 44.66 5.17 -0.88
N ILE A 32 45.36 6.31 -0.72
CA ILE A 32 44.87 7.68 -0.97
C ILE A 32 45.40 8.17 -2.31
N LEU A 33 44.52 8.75 -3.14
CA LEU A 33 44.80 9.96 -3.93
C LEU A 33 43.48 10.62 -4.35
N PRO A 34 43.17 11.83 -3.83
CA PRO A 34 41.94 12.55 -4.14
C PRO A 34 42.16 13.64 -5.19
N LEU A 35 41.02 13.98 -5.80
CA LEU A 35 40.69 15.04 -6.73
C LEU A 35 40.96 16.44 -6.13
N SER A 36 41.58 17.33 -6.91
CA SER A 36 41.76 18.75 -6.56
C SER A 36 40.56 19.59 -7.04
N VAL A 37 39.97 20.34 -6.12
CA VAL A 37 39.00 21.43 -6.34
C VAL A 37 39.74 22.77 -6.39
N ALA A 38 39.36 23.67 -7.29
CA ALA A 38 39.67 25.10 -7.16
C ALA A 38 38.46 25.95 -7.59
N ILE A 39 37.94 26.73 -6.63
CA ILE A 39 36.94 27.79 -6.77
C ILE A 39 37.69 29.12 -6.75
N LEU A 40 37.31 30.10 -7.59
CA LEU A 40 37.36 31.53 -7.25
C LEU A 40 36.60 32.40 -8.28
N MET A 41 35.46 32.95 -7.84
CA MET A 41 34.88 34.21 -8.31
C MET A 41 35.10 35.26 -7.22
N VAL A 42 35.41 36.51 -7.58
CA VAL A 42 34.69 37.75 -7.22
C VAL A 42 35.24 38.88 -8.09
N GLY A 43 34.35 39.65 -8.71
CA GLY A 43 34.70 40.83 -9.52
C GLY A 43 34.43 42.19 -8.86
N SER A 44 34.64 43.21 -9.71
CA SER A 44 34.20 44.63 -9.65
C SER A 44 35.21 45.67 -9.13
N LEU A 45 35.68 46.57 -10.02
CA LEU A 45 35.51 48.02 -9.89
C LEU A 45 35.90 48.78 -11.19
N THR A 46 35.06 49.74 -11.55
CA THR A 46 35.07 50.68 -12.70
C THR A 46 35.98 51.91 -12.52
N LEU A 47 36.52 52.47 -13.63
CA LEU A 47 36.82 53.90 -13.93
C LEU A 47 37.50 53.96 -15.33
N PHE A 48 37.12 54.77 -16.32
CA PHE A 48 37.03 56.23 -16.35
C PHE A 48 36.09 56.73 -17.46
N ALA A 49 35.46 57.88 -17.23
CA ALA A 49 34.92 58.78 -18.26
C ALA A 49 35.71 60.09 -18.21
N SER A 50 36.04 60.65 -19.37
CA SER A 50 36.41 62.07 -19.54
C SER A 50 35.65 62.62 -20.73
N CYS A 51 35.10 63.82 -20.54
CA CYS A 51 34.28 64.57 -21.46
C CYS A 51 35.16 65.53 -22.26
N ASP A 52 34.88 65.75 -23.55
CA ASP A 52 35.17 67.01 -24.23
C ASP A 52 34.23 67.22 -25.43
N LYS A 53 33.84 68.49 -25.64
CA LYS A 53 32.97 68.99 -26.71
C LYS A 53 33.76 69.24 -28.00
N ILE A 54 33.09 69.25 -29.16
CA ILE A 54 33.13 70.30 -30.22
C ILE A 54 32.25 69.91 -31.45
N ASN A 55 31.50 70.92 -31.93
CA ASN A 55 30.90 71.28 -33.24
C ASN A 55 30.32 70.30 -34.29
N GLU A 56 29.11 70.71 -34.71
CA GLU A 56 28.59 70.97 -36.07
C GLU A 56 28.95 70.06 -37.26
N GLY A 57 27.89 69.46 -37.82
CA GLY A 57 27.61 69.42 -39.25
C GLY A 57 28.26 68.30 -40.05
N THR A 58 27.45 67.36 -40.55
CA THR A 58 27.38 66.92 -41.96
C THR A 58 26.23 65.91 -42.08
N ILE A 59 25.30 66.18 -43.00
CA ILE A 59 24.23 65.26 -43.43
C ILE A 59 24.89 64.19 -44.32
N ILE A 60 24.68 62.92 -43.97
CA ILE A 60 24.97 61.79 -44.86
C ILE A 60 23.61 61.15 -45.15
N GLU A 61 23.19 61.17 -46.41
CA GLU A 61 22.04 60.41 -46.88
C GLU A 61 22.41 58.91 -46.81
N GLU A 62 21.74 58.16 -45.94
CA GLU A 62 21.76 56.70 -45.98
C GLU A 62 20.80 56.24 -47.08
N GLU A 63 21.35 55.52 -48.04
CA GLU A 63 20.66 54.82 -49.11
C GLU A 63 19.80 53.71 -48.47
N GLU A 64 18.48 53.75 -48.65
CA GLU A 64 17.57 52.68 -48.22
C GLU A 64 17.92 51.39 -48.98
N ILE A 65 18.52 50.43 -48.27
CA ILE A 65 18.61 49.03 -48.69
C ILE A 65 17.23 48.41 -48.42
N PRO A 66 16.59 47.71 -49.38
CA PRO A 66 15.31 47.05 -49.12
C PRO A 66 15.52 45.96 -48.07
N GLU A 67 14.79 46.03 -46.95
CA GLU A 67 14.64 44.91 -46.03
C GLU A 67 13.92 43.78 -46.78
N GLU A 68 14.66 42.72 -47.15
CA GLU A 68 14.04 41.42 -47.37
C GLU A 68 13.50 40.97 -46.01
N GLU A 69 12.17 40.92 -45.87
CA GLU A 69 11.52 40.19 -44.79
C GLU A 69 11.94 38.73 -44.90
N GLU A 70 12.98 38.33 -44.15
CA GLU A 70 13.21 36.94 -43.82
C GLU A 70 11.99 36.46 -43.03
N GLU A 71 11.08 35.74 -43.69
CA GLU A 71 10.10 34.89 -43.02
C GLU A 71 10.87 33.90 -42.15
N VAL A 72 11.10 34.27 -40.88
CA VAL A 72 11.57 33.33 -39.87
C VAL A 72 10.50 32.24 -39.78
N PRO A 73 10.81 30.98 -40.11
CA PRO A 73 9.85 29.90 -39.96
C PRO A 73 9.51 29.84 -38.47
N THR A 74 8.27 30.18 -38.13
CA THR A 74 7.77 29.93 -36.78
C THR A 74 7.67 28.41 -36.68
N GLU A 75 8.64 27.77 -36.02
CA GLU A 75 8.57 26.34 -35.73
C GLU A 75 7.24 26.09 -35.00
N GLU A 76 6.35 25.34 -35.65
CA GLU A 76 5.05 24.98 -35.10
C GLU A 76 5.28 24.20 -33.80
N PHE A 77 4.70 24.68 -32.70
CA PHE A 77 4.84 24.02 -31.41
C PHE A 77 4.20 22.63 -31.44
N VAL A 78 4.97 21.59 -31.09
CA VAL A 78 4.49 20.21 -30.99
C VAL A 78 4.56 19.75 -29.54
N LEU A 79 3.42 19.36 -28.98
CA LEU A 79 3.39 18.67 -27.69
C LEU A 79 3.42 17.16 -27.93
N GLN A 80 4.48 16.50 -27.47
CA GLN A 80 4.62 15.05 -27.60
C GLN A 80 4.13 14.33 -26.34
N LEU A 81 3.20 13.39 -26.50
CA LEU A 81 2.76 12.47 -25.46
C LEU A 81 3.51 11.14 -25.60
N THR A 82 4.05 10.61 -24.50
CA THR A 82 4.88 9.39 -24.56
C THR A 82 4.33 8.27 -23.67
N PRO A 83 4.82 7.03 -23.80
CA PRO A 83 4.47 5.94 -22.90
C PRO A 83 4.75 6.23 -21.42
N ASN A 84 5.60 7.22 -21.11
CA ASN A 84 5.96 7.56 -19.74
C ASN A 84 4.80 8.21 -18.98
N GLU A 85 3.91 8.93 -19.66
CA GLU A 85 2.79 9.65 -19.05
C GLU A 85 1.44 8.95 -19.28
N CYS A 86 1.45 7.80 -19.95
CA CYS A 86 0.24 7.07 -20.31
C CYS A 86 -0.30 6.18 -19.18
N PHE A 87 -1.58 5.87 -19.30
CA PHE A 87 -2.29 4.87 -18.53
C PHE A 87 -2.95 3.81 -19.42
N PHE A 88 -3.24 2.65 -18.83
CA PHE A 88 -3.89 1.51 -19.48
C PHE A 88 -5.19 1.15 -18.77
N ASP A 89 -6.23 0.87 -19.54
CA ASP A 89 -7.52 0.39 -19.07
C ASP A 89 -8.09 -0.70 -20.00
N PRO A 90 -8.26 -1.96 -19.54
CA PRO A 90 -7.83 -2.47 -18.24
C PRO A 90 -6.29 -2.51 -18.13
N ALA A 91 -5.77 -2.53 -16.91
CA ALA A 91 -4.34 -2.66 -16.69
C ALA A 91 -3.84 -4.11 -16.83
N GLY A 92 -2.72 -4.28 -17.53
CA GLY A 92 -1.92 -5.53 -17.53
C GLY A 92 -2.02 -6.37 -18.80
N THR A 93 -2.76 -5.92 -19.81
CA THR A 93 -2.80 -6.47 -21.17
C THR A 93 -1.72 -5.83 -22.07
N LEU A 94 -1.54 -4.51 -21.94
CA LEU A 94 -0.54 -3.70 -22.63
C LEU A 94 0.80 -3.67 -21.89
N THR A 95 1.91 -3.58 -22.66
CA THR A 95 3.28 -3.54 -22.13
C THR A 95 4.00 -2.26 -22.55
N GLY A 96 4.60 -1.56 -21.59
CA GLY A 96 5.58 -0.50 -21.87
C GLY A 96 7.00 -1.07 -21.89
N VAL A 97 7.72 -0.91 -23.01
CA VAL A 97 9.09 -1.42 -23.15
C VAL A 97 10.06 -0.50 -22.42
N LYS A 98 10.83 -1.08 -21.48
CA LYS A 98 11.77 -0.34 -20.62
C LYS A 98 13.11 -0.15 -21.30
N ASP A 99 13.70 1.03 -21.10
CA ASP A 99 15.11 1.29 -21.38
C ASP A 99 15.85 1.51 -20.06
N PRO A 100 16.71 0.56 -19.62
CA PRO A 100 17.44 0.69 -18.36
C PRO A 100 18.60 1.69 -18.43
N THR A 101 18.95 2.20 -19.62
CA THR A 101 20.03 3.18 -19.79
C THR A 101 19.56 4.62 -19.57
N GLN A 102 18.25 4.84 -19.59
CA GLN A 102 17.61 6.14 -19.36
C GLN A 102 16.90 6.17 -18.01
N THR A 103 16.87 7.35 -17.39
CA THR A 103 16.17 7.56 -16.11
C THR A 103 14.85 8.26 -16.38
N GLY A 104 13.74 7.63 -15.97
CA GLY A 104 12.41 8.22 -16.03
C GLY A 104 12.13 9.18 -14.87
N THR A 105 10.91 9.70 -14.82
CA THR A 105 10.48 10.64 -13.77
C THR A 105 10.01 9.92 -12.50
N ASP A 106 9.80 10.68 -11.42
CA ASP A 106 9.17 10.15 -10.19
C ASP A 106 7.75 9.63 -10.43
N TYR A 107 7.05 10.18 -11.43
CA TYR A 107 5.74 9.70 -11.89
C TYR A 107 5.80 8.29 -12.48
N ASN A 108 6.98 7.75 -12.79
CA ASN A 108 7.24 6.37 -13.18
C ASN A 108 8.25 5.66 -12.27
N ARG A 109 8.52 6.18 -11.06
CA ARG A 109 9.52 5.62 -10.13
C ARG A 109 10.89 5.43 -10.82
N GLY A 110 11.32 6.41 -11.60
CA GLY A 110 12.61 6.39 -12.31
C GLY A 110 12.68 5.46 -13.52
N THR A 111 11.61 4.74 -13.87
CA THR A 111 11.60 3.88 -15.07
C THR A 111 11.32 4.71 -16.33
N PHE A 112 12.17 4.58 -17.34
CA PHE A 112 11.93 5.15 -18.66
C PHE A 112 11.34 4.10 -19.62
N LEU A 113 10.33 4.50 -20.40
CA LEU A 113 9.65 3.68 -21.39
C LEU A 113 9.87 4.26 -22.79
N THR A 114 10.20 3.41 -23.77
CA THR A 114 10.49 3.84 -25.14
C THR A 114 9.28 3.76 -26.07
N HIS A 115 8.44 2.73 -25.91
CA HIS A 115 7.22 2.52 -26.69
C HIS A 115 6.27 1.58 -25.92
N ILE A 116 5.01 1.54 -26.38
CA ILE A 116 3.98 0.58 -25.96
C ILE A 116 3.93 -0.53 -27.01
N THR A 117 3.84 -1.77 -26.56
CA THR A 117 3.75 -2.98 -27.39
C THR A 117 2.63 -3.90 -26.87
N ASP A 118 2.47 -5.06 -27.51
CA ASP A 118 1.47 -6.10 -27.22
C ASP A 118 0.00 -5.65 -27.41
N TRP A 119 -0.23 -4.53 -28.09
CA TRP A 119 -1.58 -3.99 -28.30
C TRP A 119 -2.35 -4.80 -29.34
N SER A 120 -3.14 -5.75 -28.86
CA SER A 120 -3.88 -6.72 -29.68
C SER A 120 -5.35 -6.88 -29.27
N VAL A 121 -5.72 -6.42 -28.07
CA VAL A 121 -7.05 -6.58 -27.51
C VAL A 121 -7.87 -5.32 -27.78
N LYS A 122 -9.00 -5.47 -28.47
CA LYS A 122 -9.86 -4.34 -28.87
C LYS A 122 -10.46 -3.55 -27.70
N SER A 123 -10.64 -4.19 -26.55
CA SER A 123 -11.15 -3.52 -25.34
C SER A 123 -10.08 -2.73 -24.59
N ASP A 124 -8.80 -2.87 -24.96
CA ASP A 124 -7.73 -2.12 -24.31
C ASP A 124 -7.77 -0.66 -24.76
N THR A 125 -7.67 0.23 -23.78
CA THR A 125 -7.57 1.67 -23.97
C THR A 125 -6.21 2.15 -23.48
N ILE A 126 -5.52 2.92 -24.32
CA ILE A 126 -4.36 3.72 -23.94
C ILE A 126 -4.83 5.15 -23.79
N LEU A 127 -4.45 5.84 -22.70
CA LEU A 127 -4.89 7.20 -22.47
C LEU A 127 -3.85 8.11 -21.84
N TRP A 128 -4.00 9.40 -22.12
CA TRP A 128 -3.20 10.51 -21.58
C TRP A 128 -4.11 11.63 -21.10
N GLY A 129 -3.73 12.28 -20.01
CA GLY A 129 -4.29 13.58 -19.64
C GLY A 129 -3.52 14.70 -20.33
N VAL A 130 -4.23 15.66 -20.90
CA VAL A 130 -3.65 16.85 -21.53
C VAL A 130 -4.36 18.07 -20.98
N GLU A 131 -3.59 19.00 -20.43
CA GLU A 131 -4.11 20.25 -19.89
C GLU A 131 -3.99 21.33 -20.96
N PHE A 132 -5.11 21.72 -21.55
CA PHE A 132 -5.17 22.76 -22.58
C PHE A 132 -5.37 24.15 -21.94
N LYS A 133 -4.55 25.12 -22.32
CA LYS A 133 -4.66 26.51 -21.84
C LYS A 133 -5.38 27.43 -22.83
N LYS A 134 -5.59 26.96 -24.05
CA LYS A 134 -6.32 27.65 -25.11
C LYS A 134 -7.39 26.75 -25.72
N THR A 135 -8.42 27.40 -26.26
CA THR A 135 -9.38 26.76 -27.17
C THR A 135 -8.84 26.82 -28.58
N GLY A 136 -9.26 25.92 -29.46
CA GLY A 136 -8.83 25.91 -30.86
C GLY A 136 -8.81 24.50 -31.44
N GLN A 137 -8.26 24.36 -32.64
CA GLN A 137 -8.05 23.03 -33.23
C GLN A 137 -6.82 22.34 -32.64
N VAL A 138 -6.90 21.01 -32.55
CA VAL A 138 -5.78 20.12 -32.25
C VAL A 138 -5.74 18.98 -33.26
N SER A 139 -4.62 18.82 -33.95
CA SER A 139 -4.27 17.61 -34.71
C SER A 139 -3.62 16.59 -33.78
N VAL A 140 -4.00 15.33 -33.94
CA VAL A 140 -3.46 14.18 -33.20
C VAL A 140 -2.78 13.23 -34.19
N ILE A 141 -1.47 13.04 -34.03
CA ILE A 141 -0.62 12.30 -34.98
C ILE A 141 0.14 11.20 -34.24
N PRO A 142 -0.27 9.93 -34.33
CA PRO A 142 0.45 8.83 -33.71
C PRO A 142 1.77 8.55 -34.42
N VAL A 143 2.80 8.20 -33.66
CA VAL A 143 4.10 7.76 -34.18
C VAL A 143 4.25 6.27 -33.86
N MET A 144 4.17 5.42 -34.89
CA MET A 144 4.02 3.97 -34.72
C MET A 144 4.97 3.16 -35.59
N GLY A 145 5.32 1.97 -35.11
CA GLY A 145 5.94 0.90 -35.88
C GLY A 145 4.90 -0.14 -36.27
N VAL A 146 4.60 -0.25 -37.56
CA VAL A 146 3.51 -1.08 -38.09
C VAL A 146 4.03 -2.00 -39.18
N ILE A 147 3.80 -3.30 -39.03
CA ILE A 147 4.19 -4.30 -40.04
C ILE A 147 3.18 -4.32 -41.20
N SER A 148 3.64 -4.71 -42.38
CA SER A 148 2.85 -4.72 -43.62
C SER A 148 1.51 -5.47 -43.50
N SER A 149 1.46 -6.57 -42.74
CA SER A 149 0.22 -7.32 -42.54
C SER A 149 -0.83 -6.58 -41.72
N GLN A 150 -0.45 -5.56 -40.95
CA GLN A 150 -1.39 -4.78 -40.13
C GLN A 150 -1.79 -3.44 -40.77
N ALA A 151 -1.21 -3.08 -41.91
CA ALA A 151 -1.66 -1.92 -42.67
C ALA A 151 -3.16 -2.01 -43.00
N GLY A 152 -3.91 -0.92 -42.77
CA GLY A 152 -5.35 -0.90 -42.87
C GLY A 152 -6.09 -1.25 -41.57
N SER A 153 -5.39 -1.53 -40.47
CA SER A 153 -6.02 -1.57 -39.14
C SER A 153 -6.49 -0.19 -38.72
N GLU A 154 -7.45 -0.14 -37.81
CA GLU A 154 -8.11 1.11 -37.42
C GLU A 154 -8.01 1.33 -35.91
N ILE A 155 -7.69 2.57 -35.56
CA ILE A 155 -7.71 3.09 -34.20
C ILE A 155 -8.83 4.12 -34.13
N GLU A 156 -9.75 3.98 -33.17
CA GLU A 156 -10.64 5.08 -32.80
C GLU A 156 -9.92 5.93 -31.74
N VAL A 157 -9.87 7.23 -32.00
CA VAL A 157 -9.25 8.26 -31.17
C VAL A 157 -10.36 9.09 -30.58
N ILE A 158 -10.38 9.23 -29.26
CA ILE A 158 -11.42 9.96 -28.52
C ILE A 158 -10.80 11.12 -27.77
N MET A 159 -11.42 12.30 -27.89
CA MET A 159 -11.12 13.51 -27.12
C MET A 159 -12.42 14.09 -26.56
N GLY A 160 -12.68 13.87 -25.26
CA GLY A 160 -13.98 14.20 -24.66
C GLY A 160 -15.13 13.44 -25.32
N ASP A 161 -16.13 14.16 -25.84
CA ASP A 161 -17.28 13.59 -26.56
C ASP A 161 -17.03 13.41 -28.07
N GLN A 162 -15.87 13.88 -28.57
CA GLN A 162 -15.51 13.77 -29.98
C GLN A 162 -14.74 12.48 -30.23
N LYS A 163 -14.93 11.91 -31.42
CA LYS A 163 -14.20 10.73 -31.87
C LYS A 163 -13.87 10.79 -33.36
N ALA A 164 -12.74 10.22 -33.72
CA ALA A 164 -12.28 10.08 -35.09
C ALA A 164 -11.64 8.70 -35.30
N THR A 165 -11.67 8.19 -36.52
CA THR A 165 -11.01 6.93 -36.88
C THR A 165 -9.75 7.22 -37.67
N LEU A 166 -8.65 6.61 -37.27
CA LEU A 166 -7.36 6.65 -37.92
C LEU A 166 -7.06 5.27 -38.53
N VAL A 167 -6.61 5.24 -39.78
CA VAL A 167 -6.15 4.03 -40.45
C VAL A 167 -4.63 3.98 -40.40
N VAL A 168 -4.05 2.91 -39.85
CA VAL A 168 -2.59 2.77 -39.77
C VAL A 168 -2.00 2.27 -41.08
N THR A 169 -0.86 2.83 -41.48
CA THR A 169 -0.09 2.43 -42.66
C THR A 169 1.18 1.68 -42.25
N GLU A 170 1.72 0.86 -43.15
CA GLU A 170 2.98 0.15 -42.87
C GLU A 170 4.15 1.12 -42.71
N THR A 171 5.06 0.80 -41.80
CA THR A 171 6.34 1.51 -41.59
C THR A 171 7.54 0.58 -41.76
N GLY A 172 7.30 -0.62 -42.28
CA GLY A 172 8.30 -1.65 -42.56
C GLY A 172 8.58 -2.59 -41.39
N SER A 173 8.72 -2.11 -40.15
CA SER A 173 8.95 -2.97 -38.98
C SER A 173 8.40 -2.36 -37.69
N LEU A 174 8.24 -3.19 -36.65
CA LEU A 174 7.86 -2.72 -35.31
C LEU A 174 8.89 -1.75 -34.70
N SER A 175 10.16 -1.82 -35.12
CA SER A 175 11.23 -0.92 -34.67
C SER A 175 11.40 0.34 -35.53
N THR A 176 10.67 0.46 -36.64
CA THR A 176 10.72 1.61 -37.54
C THR A 176 9.53 2.51 -37.26
N PHE A 177 9.75 3.59 -36.51
CA PHE A 177 8.68 4.48 -36.06
C PHE A 177 8.49 5.66 -37.02
N GLU A 178 7.31 5.78 -37.60
CA GLU A 178 6.93 6.88 -38.48
C GLU A 178 5.56 7.46 -38.08
N SER A 179 5.35 8.75 -38.37
CA SER A 179 4.06 9.42 -38.16
C SER A 179 3.00 8.77 -39.04
N GLN A 180 1.84 8.49 -38.44
CA GLN A 180 0.64 8.02 -39.12
C GLN A 180 -0.19 9.22 -39.60
N GLU A 181 -1.34 8.95 -40.23
CA GLU A 181 -2.30 10.01 -40.59
C GLU A 181 -2.72 10.84 -39.38
N GLU A 182 -3.09 12.10 -39.61
CA GLU A 182 -3.59 12.98 -38.55
C GLU A 182 -5.12 12.94 -38.47
N VAL A 183 -5.64 13.08 -37.25
CA VAL A 183 -7.07 13.36 -37.01
C VAL A 183 -7.21 14.63 -36.20
N THR A 184 -8.24 15.43 -36.48
CA THR A 184 -8.43 16.74 -35.86
C THR A 184 -9.61 16.77 -34.90
N PHE A 185 -9.47 17.55 -33.83
CA PHE A 185 -10.50 17.82 -32.84
C PHE A 185 -10.57 19.31 -32.53
N THR A 186 -11.69 19.76 -31.97
CA THR A 186 -11.84 21.15 -31.48
C THR A 186 -11.87 21.16 -29.96
N ILE A 187 -10.94 21.86 -29.32
CA ILE A 187 -10.97 22.14 -27.89
C ILE A 187 -11.84 23.37 -27.64
N SER A 188 -13.04 23.16 -27.12
CA SER A 188 -14.04 24.22 -26.86
C SER A 188 -13.94 24.82 -25.45
N GLN A 189 -13.25 24.15 -24.53
CA GLN A 189 -13.03 24.57 -23.15
C GLN A 189 -11.61 24.26 -22.73
N VAL A 190 -10.98 25.24 -22.06
CA VAL A 190 -9.66 25.06 -21.43
C VAL A 190 -9.76 24.12 -20.22
N GLY A 191 -8.63 23.55 -19.81
CA GLY A 191 -8.51 22.63 -18.68
C GLY A 191 -8.09 21.22 -19.10
N LEU A 192 -8.28 20.27 -18.20
CA LEU A 192 -7.91 18.88 -18.41
C LEU A 192 -8.86 18.18 -19.39
N HIS A 193 -8.30 17.63 -20.45
CA HIS A 193 -8.93 16.67 -21.35
C HIS A 193 -8.23 15.32 -21.28
N VAL A 194 -8.94 14.26 -21.62
CA VAL A 194 -8.38 12.90 -21.70
C VAL A 194 -8.43 12.43 -23.14
N LEU A 195 -7.26 12.21 -23.71
CA LEU A 195 -7.09 11.60 -25.02
C LEU A 195 -7.05 10.08 -24.86
N LYS A 196 -7.88 9.36 -25.62
CA LYS A 196 -7.96 7.89 -25.57
C LYS A 196 -7.78 7.27 -26.95
N PHE A 197 -7.15 6.10 -26.95
CA PHE A 197 -6.82 5.31 -28.12
C PHE A 197 -7.32 3.88 -27.91
N HIS A 198 -8.07 3.34 -28.87
CA HIS A 198 -8.60 1.98 -28.82
C HIS A 198 -8.69 1.37 -30.22
N ILE A 199 -8.44 0.07 -30.33
CA ILE A 199 -8.49 -0.62 -31.61
C ILE A 199 -9.97 -0.84 -31.99
N SER A 200 -10.43 -0.19 -33.07
CA SER A 200 -11.75 -0.46 -33.64
C SER A 200 -11.69 -1.68 -34.58
N ASN A 201 -10.65 -1.77 -35.41
CA ASN A 201 -10.46 -2.86 -36.34
C ASN A 201 -8.99 -3.32 -36.46
N LEU A 202 -8.80 -4.63 -36.67
CA LEU A 202 -7.49 -5.19 -37.01
C LEU A 202 -7.57 -5.76 -38.42
N ALA A 203 -6.59 -5.44 -39.26
CA ALA A 203 -6.48 -6.02 -40.59
C ALA A 203 -6.26 -7.54 -40.52
N THR A 204 -5.47 -8.00 -39.53
CA THR A 204 -5.25 -9.44 -39.27
C THR A 204 -5.17 -9.74 -37.78
N SER A 205 -5.24 -11.03 -37.40
CA SER A 205 -5.00 -11.43 -36.02
C SER A 205 -3.58 -11.09 -35.55
N GLY A 206 -3.43 -10.47 -34.38
CA GLY A 206 -2.14 -10.14 -33.80
C GLY A 206 -2.15 -8.77 -33.13
N MET A 207 -0.96 -8.25 -32.83
CA MET A 207 -0.79 -6.85 -32.38
C MET A 207 -0.94 -5.90 -33.57
N ILE A 208 -1.51 -4.72 -33.33
CA ILE A 208 -1.66 -3.66 -34.34
C ILE A 208 -0.31 -3.05 -34.74
N GLY A 209 0.61 -2.94 -33.79
CA GLY A 209 1.92 -2.30 -33.94
C GLY A 209 2.45 -1.79 -32.60
N ASP A 210 3.63 -1.17 -32.63
CA ASP A 210 4.25 -0.54 -31.47
C ASP A 210 4.03 0.97 -31.50
N LEU A 211 3.54 1.55 -30.40
CA LEU A 211 3.24 2.98 -30.29
C LEU A 211 4.34 3.70 -29.52
N LYS A 212 5.09 4.58 -30.19
CA LYS A 212 6.22 5.31 -29.60
C LYS A 212 5.81 6.63 -28.97
N ALA A 213 4.94 7.40 -29.64
CA ALA A 213 4.50 8.70 -29.18
C ALA A 213 3.20 9.13 -29.87
N ILE A 214 2.59 10.20 -29.37
CA ILE A 214 1.54 10.97 -30.05
C ILE A 214 2.02 12.41 -30.14
N ASP A 215 2.11 12.95 -31.34
CA ASP A 215 2.39 14.37 -31.57
C ASP A 215 1.07 15.13 -31.65
N LEU A 216 0.93 16.16 -30.83
CA LEU A 216 -0.18 17.10 -30.86
C LEU A 216 0.26 18.43 -31.48
N LYS A 217 -0.56 18.97 -32.39
CA LYS A 217 -0.30 20.24 -33.08
C LYS A 217 -1.56 21.11 -33.16
N GLY A 218 -1.40 22.39 -33.50
CA GLY A 218 -2.52 23.33 -33.71
C GLY A 218 -2.71 24.34 -32.59
N GLU A 219 -3.64 25.27 -32.81
CA GLU A 219 -3.88 26.46 -31.97
C GLU A 219 -4.10 26.14 -30.48
N ALA A 220 -4.87 25.09 -30.18
CA ALA A 220 -5.15 24.73 -28.79
C ALA A 220 -3.92 24.22 -28.05
N VAL A 221 -2.94 23.65 -28.79
CA VAL A 221 -1.75 23.01 -28.23
C VAL A 221 -0.72 24.04 -27.76
N GLU A 222 -0.81 25.28 -28.22
CA GLU A 222 0.04 26.35 -27.73
C GLU A 222 -0.19 26.54 -26.22
N GLU A 223 0.87 26.32 -25.42
CA GLU A 223 0.86 26.28 -23.94
C GLU A 223 0.15 25.06 -23.31
N ALA A 224 -0.25 24.06 -24.10
CA ALA A 224 -0.76 22.82 -23.54
C ALA A 224 0.37 21.99 -22.90
N GLU A 225 0.03 21.24 -21.86
CA GLU A 225 0.98 20.41 -21.11
C GLU A 225 0.43 18.99 -20.91
N VAL A 226 1.32 18.01 -20.82
CA VAL A 226 0.94 16.65 -20.42
C VAL A 226 0.57 16.67 -18.94
N TYR A 227 -0.61 16.19 -18.60
CA TYR A 227 -1.08 16.16 -17.23
C TYR A 227 -0.45 15.00 -16.45
N LEU A 228 0.55 15.31 -15.63
CA LEU A 228 1.34 14.30 -14.94
C LEU A 228 0.65 13.73 -13.69
N ARG A 229 0.47 12.42 -13.70
CA ARG A 229 -0.01 11.62 -12.56
C ARG A 229 0.77 10.31 -12.48
N ARG A 230 1.00 9.82 -11.26
CA ARG A 230 1.80 8.61 -11.07
C ARG A 230 1.07 7.40 -11.68
N TRP A 231 1.78 6.67 -12.53
CA TRP A 231 1.29 5.46 -13.23
C TRP A 231 0.54 4.46 -12.34
N ARG A 232 1.06 4.25 -11.11
CA ARG A 232 0.45 3.53 -10.01
C ARG A 232 0.22 4.53 -8.87
N PRO A 233 -1.00 4.72 -8.39
CA PRO A 233 -1.27 5.70 -7.36
C PRO A 233 -0.61 5.31 -6.03
N LEU A 234 -0.15 6.28 -5.26
CA LEU A 234 0.39 6.08 -3.91
C LEU A 234 -0.72 5.77 -2.92
N ALA A 235 -0.47 4.88 -1.96
CA ALA A 235 -1.43 4.53 -0.92
C ALA A 235 -1.89 5.75 -0.10
N VAL A 236 -3.18 5.74 0.26
CA VAL A 236 -3.82 6.70 1.17
C VAL A 236 -3.99 6.02 2.53
N HIS A 237 -3.77 6.75 3.63
CA HIS A 237 -3.83 6.19 4.99
C HIS A 237 -4.69 7.07 5.89
N GLY A 238 -5.37 6.45 6.85
CA GLY A 238 -6.18 7.11 7.86
C GLY A 238 -5.97 6.45 9.22
N LYS A 239 -6.09 7.24 10.29
CA LYS A 239 -6.07 6.76 11.67
C LYS A 239 -7.42 7.04 12.32
N TRP A 240 -7.90 6.06 13.08
CA TRP A 240 -9.23 6.10 13.70
C TRP A 240 -9.16 6.65 15.11
N ARG A 241 -10.04 7.58 15.46
CA ARG A 241 -10.09 8.23 16.77
C ARG A 241 -11.53 8.34 17.26
N ASN A 242 -11.66 8.59 18.55
CA ASN A 242 -12.91 9.04 19.16
C ASN A 242 -12.68 10.40 19.85
N SER A 243 -13.62 11.33 19.71
CA SER A 243 -13.56 12.70 20.26
C SER A 243 -13.46 12.75 21.80
N GLN A 244 -13.98 11.74 22.50
CA GLN A 244 -13.90 11.62 23.96
C GLN A 244 -12.56 11.06 24.44
N ASN A 245 -11.71 10.58 23.53
CA ASN A 245 -10.41 9.97 23.81
C ASN A 245 -10.48 8.87 24.90
N PRO A 246 -11.34 7.84 24.72
CA PRO A 246 -11.42 6.73 25.66
C PRO A 246 -10.08 6.00 25.76
N GLN A 247 -9.79 5.47 26.95
CA GLN A 247 -8.55 4.78 27.27
C GLN A 247 -8.81 3.28 27.40
N GLU A 248 -7.75 2.48 27.35
CA GLU A 248 -7.81 1.03 27.57
C GLU A 248 -8.79 0.34 26.61
N ILE A 249 -8.69 0.65 25.30
CA ILE A 249 -9.54 0.05 24.28
C ILE A 249 -9.12 -1.40 24.04
N SER A 250 -9.99 -2.33 24.42
CA SER A 250 -9.79 -3.78 24.30
C SER A 250 -10.31 -4.35 22.98
N ILE A 251 -11.36 -3.75 22.41
CA ILE A 251 -11.95 -4.17 21.12
C ILE A 251 -12.10 -2.96 20.18
N SER A 252 -11.76 -3.14 18.91
CA SER A 252 -12.04 -2.18 17.86
C SER A 252 -12.68 -2.87 16.66
N VAL A 253 -13.81 -2.32 16.20
CA VAL A 253 -14.66 -2.89 15.15
C VAL A 253 -14.76 -1.90 14.01
N HIS A 254 -14.53 -2.37 12.78
CA HIS A 254 -14.51 -1.56 11.58
C HIS A 254 -15.35 -2.19 10.48
N GLU A 255 -16.27 -1.41 9.92
CA GLU A 255 -16.92 -1.70 8.65
C GLU A 255 -16.22 -0.91 7.55
N ASN A 256 -15.78 -1.60 6.50
CA ASN A 256 -15.36 -0.98 5.24
C ASN A 256 -16.33 -1.36 4.11
N THR A 257 -16.60 -0.42 3.20
CA THR A 257 -17.45 -0.62 2.02
C THR A 257 -16.70 -0.17 0.77
N ILE A 258 -16.57 -1.06 -0.21
CA ILE A 258 -15.96 -0.78 -1.51
C ILE A 258 -16.95 -0.03 -2.39
N ILE A 259 -16.60 1.19 -2.77
CA ILE A 259 -17.44 2.04 -3.64
C ILE A 259 -17.01 1.88 -5.10
N THR A 260 -15.70 1.95 -5.39
CA THR A 260 -15.18 1.67 -6.72
C THR A 260 -15.02 0.16 -6.92
N THR A 261 -16.08 -0.53 -7.34
CA THR A 261 -16.09 -2.00 -7.39
C THR A 261 -15.47 -2.60 -8.66
N ASP A 262 -15.28 -1.83 -9.71
CA ASP A 262 -14.76 -2.27 -11.01
C ASP A 262 -13.23 -2.39 -11.08
N ILE A 263 -12.51 -2.04 -10.00
CA ILE A 263 -11.05 -2.12 -9.95
C ILE A 263 -10.52 -2.73 -8.66
N GLU A 264 -9.44 -3.51 -8.77
CA GLU A 264 -8.77 -4.12 -7.61
C GLU A 264 -8.18 -3.06 -6.65
N MET A 265 -8.33 -3.30 -5.35
CA MET A 265 -7.71 -2.53 -4.28
C MET A 265 -7.43 -3.43 -3.06
N TYR A 266 -6.54 -2.98 -2.17
CA TYR A 266 -6.31 -3.59 -0.87
C TYR A 266 -6.52 -2.56 0.22
N GLN A 267 -7.37 -2.89 1.20
CA GLN A 267 -7.96 -1.94 2.12
C GLN A 267 -8.05 -2.46 3.57
N PRO A 268 -6.96 -2.97 4.16
CA PRO A 268 -7.02 -3.57 5.47
C PRO A 268 -7.14 -2.51 6.58
N ILE A 269 -7.52 -2.98 7.75
CA ILE A 269 -7.41 -2.25 9.01
C ILE A 269 -5.97 -2.40 9.53
N THR A 270 -5.30 -1.28 9.76
CA THR A 270 -3.98 -1.23 10.40
C THR A 270 -4.13 -1.41 11.90
N THR A 271 -3.26 -2.23 12.49
CA THR A 271 -3.30 -2.66 13.90
C THR A 271 -1.90 -2.62 14.50
N PRO A 272 -1.74 -2.69 15.84
CA PRO A 272 -0.42 -2.76 16.49
C PRO A 272 0.46 -3.94 16.04
N PHE A 273 -0.14 -5.03 15.55
CA PHE A 273 0.60 -6.22 15.13
C PHE A 273 0.90 -6.27 13.63
N GLY A 274 0.34 -5.35 12.84
CA GLY A 274 0.41 -5.35 11.38
C GLY A 274 -0.92 -4.89 10.80
N TYR A 275 -1.63 -5.77 10.11
CA TYR A 275 -2.89 -5.44 9.47
C TYR A 275 -3.81 -6.65 9.32
N THR A 276 -5.11 -6.38 9.28
CA THR A 276 -6.14 -7.38 9.09
C THR A 276 -7.22 -6.95 8.09
N GLY A 277 -7.75 -7.89 7.32
CA GLY A 277 -8.76 -7.65 6.29
C GLY A 277 -8.39 -8.25 4.93
N SER A 278 -9.23 -8.01 3.94
CA SER A 278 -9.10 -8.62 2.61
C SER A 278 -8.75 -7.61 1.53
N ASN A 279 -8.20 -8.07 0.41
CA ASN A 279 -8.23 -7.30 -0.84
C ASN A 279 -9.61 -7.40 -1.52
N TRP A 280 -9.90 -6.51 -2.45
CA TRP A 280 -11.06 -6.58 -3.33
C TRP A 280 -10.71 -7.22 -4.68
N ASP A 281 -11.46 -8.25 -5.09
CA ASP A 281 -11.38 -8.88 -6.41
C ASP A 281 -12.50 -8.33 -7.29
N SER A 282 -12.16 -7.35 -8.13
CA SER A 282 -13.10 -6.68 -9.04
C SER A 282 -13.67 -7.60 -10.11
N LYS A 283 -12.97 -8.66 -10.52
CA LYS A 283 -13.49 -9.58 -11.55
C LYS A 283 -14.57 -10.47 -10.98
N LYS A 284 -14.38 -10.93 -9.74
CA LYS A 284 -15.34 -11.80 -9.05
C LYS A 284 -16.38 -11.02 -8.25
N GLN A 285 -16.16 -9.73 -8.02
CA GLN A 285 -16.99 -8.87 -7.17
C GLN A 285 -17.14 -9.45 -5.75
N ILE A 286 -16.02 -9.89 -5.16
CA ILE A 286 -15.94 -10.42 -3.79
C ILE A 286 -14.68 -9.94 -3.09
N PHE A 287 -14.66 -10.01 -1.76
CA PHE A 287 -13.41 -9.91 -1.00
C PHE A 287 -12.53 -11.15 -1.26
N GLY A 288 -11.25 -10.89 -1.52
CA GLY A 288 -10.20 -11.89 -1.65
C GLY A 288 -9.71 -12.43 -0.31
N GLY A 289 -8.52 -13.03 -0.31
CA GLY A 289 -7.94 -13.69 0.85
C GLY A 289 -7.88 -12.76 2.07
N TYR A 290 -8.33 -13.27 3.21
CA TYR A 290 -8.32 -12.53 4.47
C TYR A 290 -6.95 -12.60 5.12
N ASN A 291 -6.46 -11.45 5.60
CA ASN A 291 -5.16 -11.35 6.23
C ASN A 291 -5.30 -11.12 7.74
N PHE A 292 -4.43 -11.76 8.51
CA PHE A 292 -4.17 -11.51 9.93
C PHE A 292 -2.70 -11.91 10.15
N SER A 293 -1.79 -10.96 9.96
CA SER A 293 -0.34 -11.21 9.94
C SER A 293 0.33 -10.58 11.15
N LEU A 294 0.94 -11.40 12.00
CA LEU A 294 1.75 -10.94 13.12
C LEU A 294 3.23 -11.03 12.73
N TRP A 295 3.88 -9.88 12.69
CA TRP A 295 5.31 -9.77 12.40
C TRP A 295 6.17 -10.14 13.61
N SER A 296 7.18 -10.98 13.37
CA SER A 296 8.26 -11.27 14.32
C SER A 296 9.43 -10.30 14.11
N TYR A 297 10.01 -10.24 12.90
CA TYR A 297 11.17 -9.39 12.57
C TYR A 297 11.26 -9.12 11.06
N GLY A 298 11.97 -8.06 10.65
CA GLY A 298 12.15 -7.67 9.26
C GLY A 298 13.22 -8.50 8.52
N ALA A 299 13.22 -8.45 7.18
CA ALA A 299 14.14 -9.25 6.36
C ALA A 299 15.64 -8.99 6.60
N ASN A 300 15.99 -7.82 7.13
CA ASN A 300 17.37 -7.41 7.41
C ASN A 300 17.67 -7.31 8.92
N ASP A 301 16.72 -7.71 9.77
CA ASP A 301 16.89 -7.68 11.23
C ASP A 301 17.67 -8.93 11.70
N GLU A 302 18.33 -8.82 12.85
CA GLU A 302 18.89 -9.99 13.53
C GLU A 302 17.75 -10.95 13.92
N VAL A 303 17.95 -12.25 13.68
CA VAL A 303 16.96 -13.28 14.05
C VAL A 303 16.91 -13.35 15.57
N PRO A 304 15.78 -13.02 16.20
CA PRO A 304 15.67 -13.07 17.65
C PRO A 304 15.60 -14.54 18.13
N PRO A 305 15.83 -14.80 19.42
CA PRO A 305 15.52 -16.10 20.00
C PRO A 305 14.07 -16.52 19.71
N PHE A 306 13.82 -17.81 19.50
CA PHE A 306 12.51 -18.29 19.05
C PHE A 306 11.36 -17.91 19.99
N TYR A 307 11.62 -17.80 21.30
CA TYR A 307 10.67 -17.36 22.33
C TYR A 307 10.39 -15.85 22.32
N GLN A 308 10.93 -15.11 21.35
CA GLN A 308 10.59 -13.72 21.06
C GLN A 308 9.90 -13.58 19.70
N GLU A 309 9.62 -14.68 19.00
CA GLU A 309 8.86 -14.66 17.77
C GLU A 309 7.35 -14.54 18.05
N SER A 310 6.64 -13.92 17.12
CA SER A 310 5.18 -14.01 17.12
C SER A 310 4.75 -15.45 16.82
N HIS A 311 3.70 -15.91 17.49
CA HIS A 311 3.14 -17.25 17.28
C HIS A 311 1.60 -17.22 17.32
N LEU A 312 0.96 -18.15 16.61
CA LEU A 312 -0.49 -18.28 16.60
C LEU A 312 -0.93 -19.24 17.69
N ILE A 313 -1.90 -18.82 18.49
CA ILE A 313 -2.53 -19.66 19.52
C ILE A 313 -3.68 -20.45 18.94
N ALA A 314 -4.49 -19.82 18.09
CA ALA A 314 -5.66 -20.48 17.51
C ALA A 314 -6.01 -19.95 16.12
N VAL A 315 -6.71 -20.79 15.36
CA VAL A 315 -7.29 -20.45 14.04
C VAL A 315 -8.68 -21.05 13.91
N GLY A 316 -9.57 -20.38 13.20
CA GLY A 316 -10.95 -20.82 13.01
C GLY A 316 -11.13 -21.94 11.99
N GLU A 317 -12.39 -22.27 11.73
CA GLU A 317 -12.84 -23.37 10.87
C GLU A 317 -12.14 -23.36 9.50
N GLY A 318 -11.62 -24.52 9.10
CA GLY A 318 -10.97 -24.71 7.79
C GLY A 318 -9.62 -23.99 7.63
N LEU A 319 -9.07 -23.43 8.71
CA LEU A 319 -7.76 -22.78 8.73
C LEU A 319 -6.71 -23.61 9.46
N VAL A 320 -5.45 -23.34 9.16
CA VAL A 320 -4.27 -23.93 9.79
C VAL A 320 -3.30 -22.83 10.23
N LEU A 321 -2.50 -23.14 11.24
CA LEU A 321 -1.41 -22.28 11.71
C LEU A 321 -0.33 -22.20 10.62
N GLY A 322 0.11 -21.00 10.27
CA GLY A 322 1.08 -20.82 9.20
C GLY A 322 2.05 -19.66 9.41
N THR A 323 3.06 -19.59 8.55
CA THR A 323 4.16 -18.63 8.59
C THR A 323 4.29 -17.84 7.28
N TYR A 324 5.12 -16.80 7.26
CA TYR A 324 5.59 -16.10 6.05
C TYR A 324 7.03 -15.58 6.24
N GLY A 325 7.75 -15.33 5.13
CA GLY A 325 9.20 -15.02 5.17
C GLY A 325 9.76 -14.12 4.05
N HIS A 326 8.94 -13.55 3.15
CA HIS A 326 9.46 -12.86 1.95
C HIS A 326 9.97 -11.44 2.19
N GLU A 327 9.28 -10.66 3.03
CA GLU A 327 9.64 -9.26 3.36
C GLU A 327 10.05 -9.12 4.85
N GLY A 328 10.29 -10.27 5.48
CA GLY A 328 10.51 -10.49 6.90
C GLY A 328 9.69 -11.69 7.38
N THR A 329 9.87 -12.04 8.65
CA THR A 329 9.35 -13.28 9.23
C THR A 329 8.17 -13.01 10.15
N GLY A 330 7.16 -13.86 10.08
CA GLY A 330 6.03 -13.82 11.00
C GLY A 330 5.07 -14.97 10.80
N VAL A 331 3.92 -14.87 11.45
CA VAL A 331 2.87 -15.89 11.45
C VAL A 331 1.55 -15.34 10.93
N LYS A 332 0.77 -16.20 10.27
CA LYS A 332 -0.59 -15.91 9.86
C LYS A 332 -1.43 -17.17 9.63
N PRO A 333 -2.75 -17.13 9.87
CA PRO A 333 -3.64 -18.21 9.48
C PRO A 333 -3.55 -18.48 7.96
N ARG A 334 -3.68 -19.73 7.57
CA ARG A 334 -3.72 -20.19 6.17
C ARG A 334 -4.94 -21.06 5.96
N GLY A 335 -5.55 -20.99 4.79
CA GLY A 335 -6.70 -21.84 4.46
C GLY A 335 -7.61 -21.18 3.44
N GLN A 336 -8.87 -21.61 3.44
CA GLN A 336 -9.87 -21.13 2.49
C GLN A 336 -10.25 -19.66 2.75
N ASN A 337 -10.52 -18.91 1.67
CA ASN A 337 -11.01 -17.54 1.78
C ASN A 337 -12.42 -17.52 2.43
N PRO A 338 -12.64 -16.82 3.55
CA PRO A 338 -13.94 -16.76 4.22
C PRO A 338 -15.05 -16.08 3.40
N TYR A 339 -14.69 -15.31 2.36
CA TYR A 339 -15.63 -14.64 1.45
C TYR A 339 -15.82 -15.37 0.13
N LEU A 340 -15.30 -16.60 -0.01
CA LEU A 340 -15.54 -17.39 -1.21
C LEU A 340 -17.04 -17.56 -1.43
N ASN A 341 -17.51 -17.21 -2.62
CA ASN A 341 -18.92 -17.22 -3.03
C ASN A 341 -19.86 -16.21 -2.32
N LYS A 342 -19.33 -15.33 -1.45
CA LYS A 342 -20.14 -14.32 -0.75
C LYS A 342 -20.09 -12.99 -1.50
N LYS A 343 -21.17 -12.67 -2.21
CA LYS A 343 -21.30 -11.41 -2.98
C LYS A 343 -21.63 -10.25 -2.06
N THR A 344 -20.60 -9.62 -1.50
CA THR A 344 -20.70 -8.40 -0.71
C THR A 344 -19.54 -7.49 -1.03
N ASN A 345 -19.80 -6.18 -1.10
CA ASN A 345 -18.77 -5.13 -1.13
C ASN A 345 -18.56 -4.50 0.25
N LYS A 346 -19.17 -5.06 1.31
CA LYS A 346 -19.00 -4.65 2.70
C LYS A 346 -18.31 -5.75 3.50
N GLN A 347 -17.30 -5.36 4.28
CA GLN A 347 -16.58 -6.22 5.21
C GLN A 347 -16.60 -5.58 6.60
N VAL A 348 -16.96 -6.35 7.61
CA VAL A 348 -16.91 -5.94 9.03
C VAL A 348 -15.91 -6.82 9.76
N ILE A 349 -14.98 -6.17 10.46
CA ILE A 349 -13.85 -6.81 11.14
C ILE A 349 -13.83 -6.35 12.59
N ALA A 350 -13.63 -7.28 13.52
CA ALA A 350 -13.29 -6.95 14.90
C ALA A 350 -11.86 -7.38 15.21
N VAL A 351 -11.17 -6.55 15.97
CA VAL A 351 -9.87 -6.84 16.57
C VAL A 351 -10.03 -6.70 18.07
N ARG A 352 -9.71 -7.78 18.79
CA ARG A 352 -9.57 -7.75 20.25
C ARG A 352 -8.09 -7.80 20.62
N MET A 353 -7.73 -7.13 21.71
CA MET A 353 -6.38 -7.12 22.24
C MET A 353 -6.40 -7.29 23.76
N GLU A 354 -5.46 -8.09 24.26
CA GLU A 354 -5.06 -8.12 25.66
C GLU A 354 -3.56 -7.84 25.75
N PRO A 355 -3.15 -6.75 26.40
CA PRO A 355 -1.74 -6.45 26.56
C PRO A 355 -1.08 -7.35 27.60
N GLY A 356 0.19 -7.66 27.41
CA GLY A 356 0.98 -8.43 28.36
C GLY A 356 2.45 -8.03 28.33
N THR A 357 3.15 -8.27 29.44
CA THR A 357 4.56 -7.86 29.60
C THR A 357 5.51 -8.63 28.69
N LEU A 358 5.25 -9.91 28.45
CA LEU A 358 6.05 -10.72 27.52
C LEU A 358 5.46 -10.74 26.11
N TYR A 359 4.13 -10.83 26.02
CA TYR A 359 3.41 -10.93 24.78
C TYR A 359 2.12 -10.10 24.85
N ASN A 360 1.83 -9.40 23.76
CA ASN A 360 0.51 -8.88 23.50
C ASN A 360 -0.31 -9.92 22.73
N THR A 361 -1.53 -10.20 23.17
CA THR A 361 -2.41 -11.17 22.51
C THR A 361 -3.45 -10.44 21.68
N PHE A 362 -3.68 -10.94 20.48
CA PHE A 362 -4.62 -10.37 19.52
C PHE A 362 -5.54 -11.43 18.96
N TRP A 363 -6.80 -11.07 18.78
CA TRP A 363 -7.80 -11.89 18.10
C TRP A 363 -8.39 -11.11 16.94
N SER A 364 -8.67 -11.79 15.84
CA SER A 364 -9.39 -11.25 14.70
C SER A 364 -10.65 -12.06 14.44
N TYR A 365 -11.75 -11.33 14.23
CA TYR A 365 -13.04 -11.86 13.86
C TYR A 365 -13.54 -11.12 12.62
N TYR A 366 -14.38 -11.79 11.84
CA TYR A 366 -15.13 -11.16 10.75
C TYR A 366 -16.61 -11.45 10.93
N LEU A 367 -17.45 -10.48 10.54
CA LEU A 367 -18.89 -10.70 10.50
C LEU A 367 -19.23 -11.43 9.20
N ASP A 368 -19.91 -12.56 9.33
CA ASP A 368 -20.39 -13.29 8.17
C ASP A 368 -21.50 -12.48 7.47
N PRO A 369 -21.37 -12.13 6.18
CA PRO A 369 -22.30 -11.24 5.52
C PRO A 369 -23.67 -11.86 5.21
N GLU A 370 -23.83 -13.18 5.34
CA GLU A 370 -25.09 -13.88 5.07
C GLU A 370 -25.89 -14.13 6.34
N THR A 371 -25.20 -14.49 7.42
CA THR A 371 -25.80 -14.83 8.71
C THR A 371 -25.78 -13.67 9.72
N GLU A 372 -24.93 -12.67 9.51
CA GLU A 372 -24.69 -11.55 10.45
C GLU A 372 -24.20 -12.01 11.85
N HIS A 373 -23.55 -13.17 11.92
CA HIS A 373 -22.87 -13.68 13.12
C HIS A 373 -21.35 -13.52 13.00
N TRP A 374 -20.68 -13.31 14.14
CA TRP A 374 -19.23 -13.24 14.18
C TRP A 374 -18.60 -14.62 13.97
N LYS A 375 -17.51 -14.62 13.21
CA LYS A 375 -16.68 -15.80 12.97
C LYS A 375 -15.27 -15.52 13.44
N PHE A 376 -14.77 -16.38 14.31
CA PHE A 376 -13.38 -16.37 14.75
C PHE A 376 -12.47 -16.68 13.55
N TYR A 377 -11.47 -15.82 13.31
CA TYR A 377 -10.48 -16.04 12.26
C TYR A 377 -9.16 -16.57 12.82
N GLY A 378 -8.63 -15.89 13.83
CA GLY A 378 -7.39 -16.32 14.46
C GLY A 378 -7.00 -15.52 15.69
N CYS A 379 -6.18 -16.15 16.52
CA CYS A 379 -5.57 -15.59 17.71
C CYS A 379 -4.06 -15.76 17.63
N GLY A 380 -3.31 -14.71 17.95
CA GLY A 380 -1.86 -14.76 17.98
C GLY A 380 -1.27 -13.87 19.04
N ARG A 381 -0.07 -14.23 19.49
CA ARG A 381 0.72 -13.49 20.46
C ARG A 381 1.92 -12.88 19.76
N LYS A 382 2.11 -11.58 19.95
CA LYS A 382 3.26 -10.82 19.45
C LYS A 382 4.16 -10.45 20.61
N TYR A 383 5.44 -10.76 20.50
CA TYR A 383 6.42 -10.44 21.55
C TYR A 383 6.41 -8.94 21.87
N ASN A 384 6.32 -8.64 23.17
CA ASN A 384 6.33 -7.29 23.69
C ASN A 384 7.74 -6.92 24.12
N LYS A 385 8.52 -6.39 23.17
CA LYS A 385 9.93 -6.05 23.40
C LYS A 385 10.13 -5.01 24.51
N ASP A 386 9.19 -4.09 24.65
CA ASP A 386 9.30 -2.97 25.59
C ASP A 386 8.67 -3.30 26.95
N ALA A 387 7.97 -4.45 27.07
CA ALA A 387 7.19 -4.87 28.22
C ALA A 387 6.10 -3.89 28.68
N ASP A 388 5.82 -2.85 27.89
CA ASP A 388 4.82 -1.83 28.17
C ASP A 388 3.40 -2.34 27.94
N ILE A 389 2.53 -2.09 28.91
CA ILE A 389 1.09 -2.37 28.80
C ILE A 389 0.43 -1.23 28.02
N SER A 390 -0.17 -1.55 26.88
CA SER A 390 -0.77 -0.57 25.99
C SER A 390 -1.92 -1.19 25.18
N TYR A 391 -3.00 -0.44 24.97
CA TYR A 391 -4.26 -0.91 24.36
C TYR A 391 -4.51 -0.28 22.97
N LEU A 392 -5.64 -0.57 22.32
CA LEU A 392 -5.82 -0.22 20.90
C LEU A 392 -5.95 1.29 20.63
N GLU A 393 -6.22 2.12 21.64
CA GLU A 393 -6.42 3.56 21.49
C GLU A 393 -5.25 4.23 20.76
N GLY A 394 -5.57 5.06 19.77
CA GLY A 394 -4.57 5.79 19.00
C GLY A 394 -3.76 4.94 18.00
N ARG A 395 -3.87 3.61 18.01
CA ARG A 395 -3.03 2.69 17.22
C ARG A 395 -3.76 1.98 16.08
N MET A 396 -5.08 2.14 16.00
CA MET A 396 -5.89 1.64 14.89
C MET A 396 -5.89 2.63 13.70
N GLY A 397 -5.94 2.08 12.50
CA GLY A 397 -6.03 2.85 11.26
C GLY A 397 -6.46 2.00 10.07
N ALA A 398 -6.28 2.51 8.87
CA ALA A 398 -6.44 1.78 7.62
C ALA A 398 -5.61 2.43 6.51
N PHE A 399 -5.48 1.73 5.40
CA PHE A 399 -4.97 2.30 4.16
C PHE A 399 -5.72 1.72 2.96
N VAL A 400 -5.65 2.41 1.82
CA VAL A 400 -6.10 1.89 0.53
C VAL A 400 -4.93 1.94 -0.45
N GLU A 401 -4.63 0.80 -1.07
CA GLU A 401 -3.55 0.68 -2.04
C GLU A 401 -3.92 -0.18 -3.26
N VAL A 402 -3.09 -0.10 -4.31
CA VAL A 402 -3.19 -1.02 -5.43
C VAL A 402 -2.51 -2.34 -5.07
N PRO A 403 -3.19 -3.49 -5.17
CA PRO A 403 -2.58 -4.79 -4.86
C PRO A 403 -1.65 -5.28 -5.99
N GLY A 404 -0.78 -6.22 -5.63
CA GLY A 404 0.04 -6.98 -6.58
C GLY A 404 1.28 -6.25 -7.11
N ALA A 405 1.98 -6.89 -8.05
CA ALA A 405 3.26 -6.43 -8.59
C ALA A 405 3.14 -5.07 -9.28
N ALA A 406 4.06 -4.16 -8.96
CA ALA A 406 4.10 -2.83 -9.54
C ALA A 406 4.11 -2.90 -11.07
N THR A 407 5.01 -3.69 -11.66
CA THR A 407 5.34 -3.68 -13.09
C THR A 407 4.18 -3.88 -14.07
N LYS A 408 3.01 -4.34 -13.61
CA LYS A 408 1.83 -4.61 -14.46
C LYS A 408 0.68 -3.61 -14.28
N LYS A 409 0.86 -2.53 -13.52
CA LYS A 409 -0.25 -1.65 -13.09
C LYS A 409 -0.06 -0.20 -13.54
N ARG A 410 -0.60 0.20 -14.70
CA ARG A 410 -0.66 1.60 -15.17
C ARG A 410 -2.07 2.19 -15.09
N ASN A 411 -2.74 2.05 -13.95
CA ASN A 411 -4.13 2.49 -13.73
C ASN A 411 -4.28 3.58 -12.65
N GLY A 412 -3.28 4.46 -12.55
CA GLY A 412 -3.30 5.62 -11.66
C GLY A 412 -4.35 6.66 -11.98
N HIS A 413 -4.90 6.66 -13.20
CA HIS A 413 -6.01 7.52 -13.60
C HIS A 413 -7.36 7.13 -12.98
N ILE A 414 -7.49 5.94 -12.38
CA ILE A 414 -8.75 5.44 -11.81
C ILE A 414 -8.80 5.76 -10.32
N ILE A 415 -9.88 6.42 -9.89
CA ILE A 415 -10.18 6.71 -8.49
C ILE A 415 -10.63 5.43 -7.80
N ARG A 416 -9.99 5.09 -6.68
CA ARG A 416 -10.41 4.02 -5.77
C ARG A 416 -10.95 4.63 -4.50
N GLU A 417 -12.22 4.38 -4.22
CA GLU A 417 -12.89 4.84 -2.99
C GLU A 417 -13.30 3.68 -2.09
N VAL A 418 -13.00 3.83 -0.80
CA VAL A 418 -13.50 2.97 0.28
C VAL A 418 -14.10 3.85 1.37
N GLN A 419 -15.27 3.45 1.87
CA GLN A 419 -15.96 4.12 2.97
C GLN A 419 -15.85 3.32 4.27
N TYR A 420 -15.77 4.01 5.40
CA TYR A 420 -15.49 3.44 6.71
C TYR A 420 -16.43 3.98 7.79
N ARG A 421 -16.82 3.10 8.72
CA ARG A 421 -17.35 3.44 10.04
C ARG A 421 -16.87 2.41 11.06
N GLY A 422 -17.01 2.68 12.34
CA GLY A 422 -16.64 1.69 13.35
C GLY A 422 -16.93 2.12 14.78
N TRP A 423 -16.56 1.25 15.71
CA TRP A 423 -16.80 1.38 17.14
C TRP A 423 -15.62 0.80 17.94
N MET A 424 -15.37 1.34 19.12
CA MET A 424 -14.33 0.91 20.05
C MET A 424 -14.95 0.58 21.40
N MET A 425 -14.51 -0.48 22.05
CA MET A 425 -14.94 -0.88 23.38
C MET A 425 -13.76 -0.81 24.35
N ASP A 426 -13.95 -0.18 25.51
CA ASP A 426 -12.97 -0.22 26.59
C ASP A 426 -13.05 -1.52 27.41
N VAL A 427 -12.11 -1.72 28.33
CA VAL A 427 -12.10 -2.87 29.26
C VAL A 427 -13.29 -2.90 30.24
N ASN A 428 -14.03 -1.81 30.37
CA ASN A 428 -15.24 -1.73 31.19
C ASN A 428 -16.52 -1.93 30.35
N GLU A 429 -16.37 -2.44 29.12
CA GLU A 429 -17.45 -2.73 28.17
C GLU A 429 -18.25 -1.50 27.71
N ASN A 430 -17.69 -0.29 27.83
CA ASN A 430 -18.31 0.90 27.26
C ASN A 430 -17.95 1.03 25.78
N TRP A 431 -18.98 1.27 24.96
CA TRP A 431 -18.83 1.47 23.51
C TRP A 431 -18.76 2.94 23.12
N TYR A 432 -17.84 3.24 22.20
CA TYR A 432 -17.62 4.56 21.63
C TYR A 432 -17.62 4.46 20.10
N PRO A 433 -18.39 5.28 19.37
CA PRO A 433 -18.29 5.31 17.91
C PRO A 433 -16.95 5.90 17.48
N ILE A 434 -16.40 5.45 16.35
CA ILE A 434 -15.29 6.15 15.70
C ILE A 434 -15.89 7.37 15.00
N ASP A 435 -15.64 8.55 15.55
CA ASP A 435 -16.22 9.83 15.09
C ASP A 435 -15.15 10.80 14.57
N ASN A 436 -13.85 10.48 14.69
CA ASN A 436 -12.76 11.28 14.15
C ASN A 436 -11.82 10.43 13.26
N MET A 437 -11.41 11.00 12.12
CA MET A 437 -10.36 10.44 11.26
C MET A 437 -9.20 11.43 11.10
N VAL A 438 -7.99 10.95 11.40
CA VAL A 438 -6.76 11.72 11.20
C VAL A 438 -6.05 11.20 9.95
N HIS A 439 -5.69 12.10 9.04
CA HIS A 439 -4.91 11.74 7.86
C HIS A 439 -3.54 11.15 8.24
N GLY A 440 -3.05 10.20 7.44
CA GLY A 440 -1.74 9.58 7.64
C GLY A 440 -0.96 9.38 6.35
N GLY A 441 0.34 9.13 6.50
CA GLY A 441 1.27 8.86 5.39
C GLY A 441 1.86 10.12 4.75
N ASN A 442 2.66 9.91 3.69
CA ASN A 442 3.34 11.01 3.00
C ASN A 442 2.39 11.74 2.04
N ASP A 443 2.41 13.07 2.16
CA ASP A 443 1.68 14.01 1.32
C ASP A 443 2.48 14.34 0.05
N SER A 444 2.44 13.41 -0.90
CA SER A 444 3.07 13.60 -2.20
C SER A 444 2.04 14.06 -3.23
N GLN A 445 2.35 15.16 -3.93
CA GLN A 445 1.55 15.68 -5.05
C GLN A 445 1.62 14.78 -6.31
N LEU A 446 2.44 13.73 -6.30
CA LEU A 446 2.56 12.78 -7.42
C LEU A 446 1.29 11.95 -7.64
N SER A 447 0.43 11.83 -6.63
CA SER A 447 -0.81 11.06 -6.68
C SER A 447 -1.94 11.83 -6.04
N TYR A 448 -3.12 11.78 -6.67
CA TYR A 448 -4.35 12.22 -6.02
C TYR A 448 -4.64 11.36 -4.80
N LYS A 449 -4.93 12.02 -3.69
CA LYS A 449 -5.40 11.43 -2.44
C LYS A 449 -6.44 12.35 -1.84
N ASN A 450 -7.52 11.77 -1.33
CA ASN A 450 -8.58 12.54 -0.70
C ASN A 450 -9.16 11.78 0.48
N TRP A 451 -9.62 12.56 1.45
CA TRP A 451 -10.28 12.09 2.66
C TRP A 451 -11.51 12.96 2.86
N GLY A 452 -12.59 12.37 3.33
CA GLY A 452 -13.75 13.16 3.68
C GLY A 452 -14.79 12.36 4.45
N VAL A 453 -15.96 12.97 4.54
CA VAL A 453 -17.14 12.43 5.22
C VAL A 453 -18.25 12.38 4.18
N THR A 454 -19.07 11.33 4.21
CA THR A 454 -20.25 11.20 3.35
C THR A 454 -21.24 12.34 3.62
N ASP A 455 -22.07 12.68 2.63
CA ASP A 455 -23.02 13.80 2.73
C ASP A 455 -23.99 13.69 3.92
N ASP A 456 -24.31 12.46 4.34
CA ASP A 456 -25.16 12.17 5.50
C ASP A 456 -24.44 12.25 6.86
N GLY A 457 -23.13 12.54 6.85
CA GLY A 457 -22.30 12.67 8.04
C GLY A 457 -21.93 11.34 8.72
N SER A 458 -22.24 10.19 8.12
CA SER A 458 -22.24 8.90 8.84
C SER A 458 -21.03 8.02 8.62
N LYS A 459 -20.24 8.27 7.58
CA LYS A 459 -19.04 7.49 7.23
C LYS A 459 -17.89 8.40 6.80
N PHE A 460 -16.68 7.94 7.06
CA PHE A 460 -15.49 8.48 6.43
C PHE A 460 -15.29 7.85 5.05
N TYR A 461 -14.59 8.52 4.15
CA TYR A 461 -14.08 7.91 2.93
C TYR A 461 -12.60 8.22 2.74
N MET A 462 -11.89 7.28 2.09
CA MET A 462 -10.55 7.48 1.58
C MET A 462 -10.53 7.19 0.07
N GLN A 463 -9.90 8.09 -0.67
CA GLN A 463 -9.74 7.99 -2.12
C GLN A 463 -8.27 8.07 -2.52
N MET A 464 -7.90 7.30 -3.54
CA MET A 464 -6.58 7.39 -4.17
C MET A 464 -6.66 7.12 -5.68
N GLY A 465 -5.72 7.69 -6.44
CA GLY A 465 -5.76 7.64 -7.90
C GLY A 465 -6.82 8.58 -8.49
N GLY A 466 -6.83 8.73 -9.80
CA GLY A 466 -7.60 9.78 -10.48
C GLY A 466 -6.70 10.80 -11.16
N LEU A 467 -7.29 11.53 -12.12
CA LEU A 467 -6.68 12.67 -12.79
C LEU A 467 -7.11 14.02 -12.18
N LEU A 468 -7.64 14.01 -10.96
CA LEU A 468 -8.08 15.23 -10.27
C LEU A 468 -6.89 16.04 -9.73
N SER A 469 -7.06 17.36 -9.63
CA SER A 469 -6.00 18.34 -9.31
C SER A 469 -5.70 18.52 -7.82
N GLU A 470 -6.59 18.10 -6.91
CA GLU A 470 -6.48 18.46 -5.49
C GLU A 470 -5.85 17.36 -4.62
N VAL A 471 -4.91 17.75 -3.75
CA VAL A 471 -4.63 17.04 -2.49
C VAL A 471 -5.27 17.87 -1.39
N LYS A 472 -6.43 17.44 -0.86
CA LYS A 472 -7.03 18.09 0.30
C LYS A 472 -6.24 17.69 1.56
N GLN A 473 -5.67 18.68 2.26
CA GLN A 473 -4.89 18.47 3.49
C GLN A 473 -5.51 19.13 4.73
N SER A 474 -5.18 18.50 5.86
CA SER A 474 -4.85 19.09 7.17
C SER A 474 -5.94 19.45 8.18
N ALA A 475 -7.10 18.80 8.13
CA ALA A 475 -8.01 18.76 9.28
C ALA A 475 -8.20 17.32 9.77
N THR A 476 -8.36 17.16 11.08
CA THR A 476 -9.04 15.98 11.60
C THR A 476 -10.48 16.06 11.10
N LEU A 477 -10.95 15.01 10.43
CA LEU A 477 -12.32 14.92 9.95
C LEU A 477 -13.20 14.40 11.07
N GLU A 478 -14.41 14.92 11.18
CA GLU A 478 -15.38 14.58 12.21
C GLU A 478 -16.70 14.14 11.58
N LEU A 479 -17.29 13.06 12.10
CA LEU A 479 -18.64 12.65 11.72
C LEU A 479 -19.65 13.54 12.43
N SER A 480 -20.53 14.18 11.66
CA SER A 480 -21.66 14.93 12.22
C SER A 480 -22.82 14.03 12.63
N ASN A 481 -22.83 12.78 12.16
CA ASN A 481 -23.90 11.81 12.40
C ASN A 481 -23.33 10.38 12.53
N PRO A 482 -22.46 10.11 13.53
CA PRO A 482 -21.86 8.80 13.70
C PRO A 482 -22.94 7.72 13.88
N SER A 483 -22.74 6.57 13.20
CA SER A 483 -23.71 5.47 13.25
C SER A 483 -23.93 4.98 14.69
N PRO A 484 -25.18 4.67 15.09
CA PRO A 484 -25.46 4.08 16.39
C PRO A 484 -24.81 2.70 16.53
N LEU A 485 -24.70 2.20 17.76
CA LEU A 485 -24.20 0.86 18.03
C LEU A 485 -25.09 -0.19 17.31
N PRO A 486 -24.54 -1.01 16.41
CA PRO A 486 -25.30 -1.98 15.63
C PRO A 486 -25.67 -3.21 16.47
N ASN A 487 -26.65 -3.99 16.01
CA ASN A 487 -27.15 -5.17 16.73
C ASN A 487 -26.06 -6.24 16.94
N PHE A 488 -25.16 -6.42 15.97
CA PHE A 488 -24.06 -7.39 16.06
C PHE A 488 -23.00 -7.02 17.11
N LEU A 489 -23.12 -5.87 17.80
CA LEU A 489 -22.26 -5.48 18.93
C LEU A 489 -23.03 -5.47 20.27
N GLN A 490 -24.18 -6.13 20.33
CA GLN A 490 -25.08 -6.11 21.47
C GLN A 490 -25.56 -7.52 21.84
N GLY A 491 -25.89 -7.71 23.12
CA GLY A 491 -26.43 -8.96 23.62
C GLY A 491 -25.53 -10.16 23.30
N SER A 492 -26.14 -11.28 22.91
CA SER A 492 -25.41 -12.53 22.64
C SER A 492 -24.43 -12.46 21.46
N TYR A 493 -24.56 -11.48 20.55
CA TYR A 493 -23.58 -11.29 19.48
C TYR A 493 -22.23 -10.80 20.03
N LEU A 494 -22.23 -10.11 21.17
CA LEU A 494 -21.00 -9.67 21.81
C LEU A 494 -20.19 -10.87 22.31
N ASP A 495 -20.85 -11.89 22.86
CA ASP A 495 -20.21 -13.10 23.37
C ASP A 495 -19.42 -13.83 22.27
N GLU A 496 -19.86 -13.74 21.01
CA GLU A 496 -19.18 -14.34 19.86
C GLU A 496 -17.80 -13.70 19.59
N LEU A 497 -17.57 -12.44 20.00
CA LEU A 497 -16.25 -11.79 19.96
C LEU A 497 -15.29 -12.29 21.06
N PHE A 498 -15.75 -13.19 21.92
CA PHE A 498 -14.94 -13.89 22.92
C PHE A 498 -14.85 -15.39 22.66
N ALA A 499 -15.62 -15.91 21.69
CA ALA A 499 -15.59 -17.30 21.30
C ALA A 499 -14.25 -17.68 20.67
N MET A 500 -13.83 -18.91 20.95
CA MET A 500 -12.63 -19.59 20.44
C MET A 500 -13.04 -20.99 20.00
N PRO A 501 -12.27 -21.68 19.14
CA PRO A 501 -12.59 -23.06 18.74
C PRO A 501 -12.69 -24.00 19.94
N ALA A 502 -11.82 -23.83 20.94
CA ALA A 502 -11.91 -24.48 22.23
C ALA A 502 -11.50 -23.52 23.35
N GLN A 503 -11.98 -23.75 24.56
CA GLN A 503 -11.64 -23.02 25.77
C GLN A 503 -11.09 -23.96 26.83
N MET A 504 -9.88 -23.66 27.29
CA MET A 504 -9.14 -24.51 28.21
C MET A 504 -8.19 -23.71 29.08
N GLU A 505 -8.00 -24.20 30.30
CA GLU A 505 -7.12 -23.64 31.31
C GLU A 505 -6.23 -24.76 31.89
N ALA A 506 -4.94 -24.48 32.04
CA ALA A 506 -4.04 -25.36 32.77
C ALA A 506 -4.15 -25.10 34.28
N LEU A 507 -4.26 -26.17 35.06
CA LEU A 507 -4.24 -26.12 36.51
C LEU A 507 -2.90 -26.66 37.03
N ALA A 508 -2.61 -26.42 38.31
CA ALA A 508 -1.41 -26.93 38.94
C ALA A 508 -1.32 -28.46 38.82
N PRO A 509 -0.17 -29.02 38.39
CA PRO A 509 0.04 -30.46 38.40
C PRO A 509 -0.09 -31.04 39.81
N VAL A 510 -0.52 -32.30 39.89
CA VAL A 510 -0.65 -33.07 41.13
C VAL A 510 0.16 -34.37 41.03
N SER A 511 0.45 -34.98 42.19
CA SER A 511 1.15 -36.27 42.25
C SER A 511 2.48 -36.27 41.47
N ILE A 512 3.29 -35.23 41.67
CA ILE A 512 4.63 -35.11 41.08
C ILE A 512 5.55 -36.11 41.77
N SER A 513 6.25 -36.95 41.00
CA SER A 513 7.28 -37.88 41.48
C SER A 513 8.55 -37.75 40.64
N GLU A 514 9.57 -38.55 40.96
CA GLU A 514 10.85 -38.60 40.22
C GLU A 514 10.65 -38.92 38.72
N ASN A 515 9.66 -39.77 38.39
CA ASN A 515 9.50 -40.32 37.03
C ASN A 515 8.09 -40.15 36.43
N SER A 516 7.17 -39.49 37.13
CA SER A 516 5.81 -39.28 36.66
C SER A 516 5.18 -38.01 37.22
N VAL A 517 4.18 -37.49 36.52
CA VAL A 517 3.37 -36.37 37.00
C VAL A 517 1.95 -36.50 36.47
N THR A 518 0.96 -36.14 37.29
CA THR A 518 -0.43 -35.99 36.84
C THR A 518 -0.70 -34.52 36.54
N LEU A 519 -0.88 -34.18 35.27
CA LEU A 519 -1.26 -32.83 34.87
C LEU A 519 -2.75 -32.62 35.10
N GLN A 520 -3.19 -31.35 35.11
CA GLN A 520 -4.59 -31.01 35.24
C GLN A 520 -4.97 -29.92 34.22
N PHE A 521 -6.02 -30.16 33.45
CA PHE A 521 -6.58 -29.19 32.51
C PHE A 521 -8.09 -29.08 32.74
N ASN A 522 -8.59 -27.86 32.89
CA ASN A 522 -10.02 -27.59 32.91
C ASN A 522 -10.48 -27.18 31.51
N ILE A 523 -11.38 -27.94 30.92
CA ILE A 523 -11.92 -27.68 29.58
C ILE A 523 -13.36 -27.22 29.72
N THR A 524 -13.63 -25.96 29.42
CA THR A 524 -14.98 -25.39 29.51
C THR A 524 -15.75 -25.51 28.19
N ASP A 525 -15.02 -25.60 27.07
CA ASP A 525 -15.57 -25.90 25.76
C ASP A 525 -14.52 -26.63 24.91
N LYS A 526 -14.78 -27.88 24.54
CA LYS A 526 -13.90 -28.65 23.66
C LYS A 526 -14.25 -28.51 22.16
N GLY A 527 -15.37 -27.89 21.82
CA GLY A 527 -15.93 -27.87 20.47
C GLY A 527 -16.40 -29.24 19.97
N THR A 528 -16.64 -29.32 18.67
CA THR A 528 -17.23 -30.48 17.99
C THR A 528 -16.16 -31.44 17.47
N ASN A 529 -16.29 -32.75 17.75
CA ASN A 529 -15.32 -33.77 17.35
C ASN A 529 -13.86 -33.49 17.77
N PRO A 530 -13.60 -33.22 19.06
CA PRO A 530 -12.28 -32.81 19.52
C PRO A 530 -11.23 -33.92 19.43
N GLN A 531 -10.02 -33.53 19.07
CA GLN A 531 -8.78 -34.30 19.19
C GLN A 531 -7.79 -33.51 20.02
N ALA A 532 -7.24 -34.12 21.07
CA ALA A 532 -6.35 -33.45 22.01
C ALA A 532 -4.96 -34.10 22.02
N HIS A 533 -3.94 -33.26 21.92
CA HIS A 533 -2.54 -33.66 21.92
C HIS A 533 -1.78 -32.87 22.98
N LEU A 534 -1.15 -33.59 23.90
CA LEU A 534 -0.28 -33.05 24.94
C LEU A 534 1.17 -33.15 24.47
N PHE A 535 1.85 -32.02 24.47
CA PHE A 535 3.27 -31.89 24.12
C PHE A 535 4.07 -31.61 25.38
N TYR A 536 5.23 -32.24 25.52
CA TYR A 536 6.11 -32.00 26.66
C TYR A 536 7.59 -32.28 26.34
N GLY A 537 8.48 -31.59 27.04
CA GLY A 537 9.91 -31.73 26.83
C GLY A 537 10.74 -30.91 27.82
N THR A 538 12.05 -31.06 27.74
CA THR A 538 13.02 -30.28 28.54
C THR A 538 13.33 -28.91 27.93
N SER A 539 12.79 -28.64 26.74
CA SER A 539 12.83 -27.35 26.06
C SER A 539 11.42 -26.91 25.66
N GLU A 540 11.15 -25.60 25.71
CA GLU A 540 9.89 -25.03 25.28
C GLU A 540 9.77 -25.05 23.75
N GLY A 541 8.63 -25.52 23.23
CA GLY A 541 8.35 -25.51 21.79
C GLY A 541 7.33 -24.45 21.34
N LEU A 542 6.80 -23.61 22.23
CA LEU A 542 5.64 -22.74 21.97
C LEU A 542 4.52 -23.54 21.25
N THR A 543 3.95 -22.99 20.18
CA THR A 543 2.94 -23.64 19.34
C THR A 543 3.54 -24.33 18.10
N LYS A 544 4.84 -24.68 18.15
CA LYS A 544 5.57 -25.37 17.07
C LYS A 544 5.73 -26.84 17.42
N GLN A 545 4.84 -27.69 16.91
CA GLN A 545 4.82 -29.13 17.19
C GLN A 545 6.20 -29.82 17.06
N TYR A 546 6.99 -29.45 16.05
CA TYR A 546 8.28 -30.08 15.78
C TYR A 546 9.43 -29.67 16.72
N GLU A 547 9.22 -28.69 17.59
CA GLU A 547 10.20 -28.26 18.61
C GLU A 547 10.03 -29.01 19.94
N TRP A 548 8.93 -29.77 20.10
CA TRP A 548 8.64 -30.52 21.31
C TRP A 548 9.29 -31.91 21.28
N ASP A 549 9.88 -32.32 22.40
CA ASP A 549 10.55 -33.62 22.54
C ASP A 549 9.57 -34.80 22.43
N ASN A 550 8.37 -34.65 23.00
CA ASN A 550 7.37 -35.71 23.08
C ASN A 550 5.96 -35.18 22.78
N GLU A 551 5.12 -36.08 22.27
CA GLU A 551 3.70 -35.86 21.98
C GLU A 551 2.89 -37.10 22.36
N ILE A 552 1.79 -36.91 23.09
CA ILE A 552 0.82 -37.97 23.37
C ILE A 552 -0.61 -37.50 23.05
N SER A 553 -1.41 -38.39 22.48
CA SER A 553 -2.86 -38.17 22.34
C SER A 553 -3.56 -38.44 23.67
N ILE A 554 -4.49 -37.56 24.04
CA ILE A 554 -5.29 -37.72 25.26
C ILE A 554 -6.78 -37.73 24.91
N ASP A 555 -7.55 -38.58 25.60
CA ASP A 555 -9.00 -38.51 25.55
C ASP A 555 -9.46 -37.30 26.37
N LEU A 556 -10.38 -36.52 25.81
CA LEU A 556 -10.79 -35.24 26.38
C LEU A 556 -12.29 -35.20 26.66
N THR A 557 -12.64 -34.73 27.86
CA THR A 557 -14.02 -34.50 28.32
C THR A 557 -14.17 -33.05 28.79
N ASP A 558 -15.40 -32.54 28.85
CA ASP A 558 -15.62 -31.23 29.49
C ASP A 558 -15.39 -31.35 31.00
N GLY A 559 -14.83 -30.29 31.61
CA GLY A 559 -14.39 -30.26 33.00
C GLY A 559 -12.90 -30.63 33.18
N ILE A 560 -12.57 -31.18 34.35
CA ILE A 560 -11.18 -31.47 34.74
C ILE A 560 -10.71 -32.78 34.10
N ASN A 561 -9.64 -32.70 33.32
CA ASN A 561 -8.94 -33.84 32.71
C ASN A 561 -7.57 -34.01 33.39
N THR A 562 -7.17 -35.26 33.65
CA THR A 562 -5.96 -35.57 34.42
C THR A 562 -5.02 -36.55 33.70
N PRO A 563 -4.38 -36.14 32.58
CA PRO A 563 -3.43 -37.01 31.90
C PRO A 563 -2.16 -37.20 32.76
N VAL A 564 -1.58 -38.40 32.68
CA VAL A 564 -0.37 -38.76 33.41
C VAL A 564 0.80 -38.84 32.44
N LEU A 565 1.87 -38.11 32.73
CA LEU A 565 3.16 -38.29 32.07
C LEU A 565 3.98 -39.29 32.86
N THR A 566 4.62 -40.24 32.17
CA THR A 566 5.51 -41.26 32.74
C THR A 566 6.87 -41.20 32.08
N ASP A 567 7.80 -42.02 32.60
CA ASP A 567 9.16 -42.16 32.05
C ASP A 567 9.95 -40.84 32.03
N LEU A 568 9.66 -39.97 33.00
CA LEU A 568 10.38 -38.72 33.20
C LEU A 568 11.69 -38.95 33.97
N ASN A 569 12.62 -38.00 33.83
CA ASN A 569 13.83 -37.97 34.63
C ASN A 569 13.58 -37.20 35.93
N GLY A 570 14.17 -37.65 37.04
CA GLY A 570 14.11 -36.98 38.34
C GLY A 570 14.82 -35.63 38.33
N ALA A 571 14.43 -34.75 39.26
CA ALA A 571 14.99 -33.40 39.45
C ALA A 571 15.18 -32.61 38.13
N THR A 572 14.25 -32.74 37.19
CA THR A 572 14.33 -32.19 35.83
C THR A 572 13.17 -31.24 35.58
N GLU A 573 13.47 -30.07 35.03
CA GLU A 573 12.45 -29.12 34.57
C GLU A 573 11.86 -29.58 33.23
N TYR A 574 10.53 -29.55 33.14
CA TYR A 574 9.77 -29.85 31.94
C TYR A 574 8.84 -28.70 31.60
N TYR A 575 8.68 -28.48 30.30
CA TYR A 575 7.68 -27.61 29.69
C TYR A 575 6.57 -28.49 29.13
N TYR A 576 5.33 -28.02 29.18
CA TYR A 576 4.21 -28.76 28.58
C TYR A 576 3.14 -27.82 28.03
N GLN A 577 2.38 -28.37 27.07
CA GLN A 577 1.42 -27.61 26.29
C GLN A 577 0.32 -28.52 25.72
N LEU A 578 -0.92 -28.04 25.67
CA LEU A 578 -2.07 -28.78 25.16
C LEU A 578 -2.57 -28.13 23.87
N ARG A 579 -2.82 -28.95 22.84
CA ARG A 579 -3.52 -28.54 21.61
C ARG A 579 -4.82 -29.30 21.47
N ILE A 580 -5.90 -28.59 21.19
CA ILE A 580 -7.19 -29.15 20.77
C ILE A 580 -7.42 -28.79 19.30
N THR A 581 -7.80 -29.78 18.50
CA THR A 581 -8.31 -29.61 17.12
C THR A 581 -9.75 -30.11 17.10
N ASN A 582 -10.66 -29.34 16.51
CA ASN A 582 -12.08 -29.66 16.36
C ASN A 582 -12.60 -29.10 15.04
N ASP A 583 -13.90 -29.27 14.78
CA ASP A 583 -14.51 -28.77 13.55
C ASP A 583 -14.47 -27.23 13.46
N GLU A 584 -14.49 -26.55 14.61
CA GLU A 584 -14.41 -25.09 14.72
C GLU A 584 -12.99 -24.53 14.52
N GLY A 585 -11.95 -25.38 14.54
CA GLY A 585 -10.57 -24.99 14.28
C GLY A 585 -9.50 -25.65 15.17
N VAL A 586 -8.43 -24.90 15.46
CA VAL A 586 -7.29 -25.36 16.26
C VAL A 586 -7.04 -24.36 17.38
N THR A 587 -6.80 -24.84 18.61
CA THR A 587 -6.46 -24.02 19.77
C THR A 587 -5.33 -24.67 20.58
N TRP A 588 -4.31 -23.88 20.93
CA TRP A 588 -3.28 -24.18 21.93
C TRP A 588 -3.59 -23.45 23.24
N LEU A 589 -3.04 -23.87 24.39
CA LEU A 589 -3.15 -23.06 25.60
C LEU A 589 -2.47 -21.71 25.35
N MET A 590 -2.96 -20.68 26.04
CA MET A 590 -2.43 -19.33 25.90
C MET A 590 -0.94 -19.28 26.27
N ASP A 591 -0.56 -19.95 27.36
CA ASP A 591 0.81 -19.99 27.88
C ASP A 591 1.35 -21.42 27.94
N THR A 592 2.64 -21.57 27.64
CA THR A 592 3.42 -22.76 28.00
C THR A 592 3.48 -22.89 29.52
N GLN A 593 3.28 -24.11 30.01
CA GLN A 593 3.33 -24.40 31.43
C GLN A 593 4.65 -25.09 31.78
N THR A 594 5.08 -24.97 33.03
CA THR A 594 6.32 -25.58 33.53
C THR A 594 6.08 -26.42 34.78
N LEU A 595 6.93 -27.42 34.99
CA LEU A 595 6.99 -28.23 36.20
C LEU A 595 8.41 -28.74 36.44
N THR A 596 8.70 -29.18 37.66
CA THR A 596 9.96 -29.88 38.00
C THR A 596 9.61 -31.18 38.72
N THR A 597 10.18 -32.29 38.27
CA THR A 597 10.05 -33.61 38.91
C THR A 597 10.81 -33.65 40.24
N GLU A 598 10.42 -34.57 41.13
CA GLU A 598 11.07 -34.74 42.44
C GLU A 598 12.51 -35.24 42.36
#